data_AF-F2JZ30-F1
#
_entry.id   AF-F2JZ30-F1
#
_cell.length_a   1.000
_cell.length_b   1.000
_cell.length_c   1.000
_cell.angle_alpha   90.00
_cell.angle_beta   90.00
_cell.angle_gamma   90.00
#
_symmetry.space_group_name_H-M   'P 1'
#
loop_
_entity.id
_entity.type
_entity.pdbx_description
1 polymer ?
#
loop_
_entity_poly.entity_id
_entity_poly.type
_entity_poly.pdbx_seq_one_letter_code
_entity_poly.pdbx_strand_id
1 'polypeptide(L)'
;MVFDLSEFYREATDEDLTQMSQHASLEIADLASFISEADTQVRKMAHSIESSGVLDNYTVTQISTAAANFPDIPVVVNNGKITLPSDKKELKEVLHFLLEDIYKGPLSGSDYLTNSKRVR
;
A
#
# COMPACT_ATOMS: atom_id res chain seq x y z
N MET A 1 -6.16 -31.41 7.60
CA MET A 1 -6.05 -30.00 7.98
C MET A 1 -6.26 -29.19 6.72
N VAL A 2 -7.36 -28.45 6.63
CA VAL A 2 -7.62 -27.56 5.48
C VAL A 2 -6.84 -26.28 5.78
N PHE A 3 -5.97 -25.87 4.87
CA PHE A 3 -5.36 -24.55 4.95
C PHE A 3 -6.45 -23.53 4.63
N ASP A 4 -6.82 -22.72 5.62
CA ASP A 4 -7.75 -21.62 5.43
C ASP A 4 -7.03 -20.50 4.69
N LEU A 5 -7.20 -20.47 3.36
CA LEU A 5 -6.66 -19.43 2.50
C LEU A 5 -7.62 -18.23 2.39
N SER A 6 -8.76 -18.23 3.11
CA SER A 6 -9.81 -17.22 2.96
C SER A 6 -9.28 -15.81 3.23
N GLU A 7 -8.36 -15.66 4.18
CA GLU A 7 -7.74 -14.37 4.50
C GLU A 7 -6.92 -13.81 3.33
N PHE A 8 -6.27 -14.67 2.52
CA PHE A 8 -5.49 -14.25 1.34
C PHE A 8 -6.36 -13.86 0.14
N TYR A 9 -7.65 -14.22 0.15
CA TYR A 9 -8.60 -13.88 -0.91
C TYR A 9 -9.58 -12.78 -0.49
N ARG A 10 -9.43 -12.23 0.72
CA ARG A 10 -10.36 -11.24 1.25
C ARG A 10 -10.09 -9.85 0.68
N GLU A 11 -11.16 -9.24 0.21
CA GLU A 11 -11.19 -7.84 -0.23
C GLU A 11 -11.66 -6.97 0.93
N ALA A 12 -11.03 -5.81 1.11
CA ALA A 12 -11.49 -4.79 2.04
C ALA A 12 -12.91 -4.31 1.68
N THR A 13 -13.81 -4.27 2.67
CA THR A 13 -15.14 -3.65 2.53
C THR A 13 -15.04 -2.13 2.56
N ASP A 14 -16.15 -1.43 2.32
CA ASP A 14 -16.19 0.04 2.42
C ASP A 14 -15.91 0.50 3.87
N GLU A 15 -16.34 -0.28 4.85
CA GLU A 15 -16.02 -0.07 6.26
C GLU A 15 -14.52 -0.24 6.52
N ASP A 16 -13.90 -1.29 5.97
CA ASP A 16 -12.45 -1.51 6.10
C ASP A 16 -11.65 -0.33 5.50
N LEU A 17 -12.03 0.14 4.30
CA LEU A 17 -11.39 1.31 3.67
C LEU A 17 -11.60 2.60 4.48
N THR A 18 -12.79 2.75 5.08
CA THR A 18 -13.10 3.86 5.99
C THR A 18 -12.21 3.81 7.24
N GLN A 19 -11.98 2.64 7.80
CA GLN A 19 -11.09 2.46 8.95
C GLN A 19 -9.63 2.76 8.58
N MET A 20 -9.13 2.21 7.48
CA MET A 20 -7.78 2.49 6.95
C MET A 20 -7.56 3.99 6.75
N SER A 21 -8.57 4.72 6.26
CA SER A 21 -8.47 6.18 6.04
C SER A 21 -8.22 6.99 7.31
N GLN A 22 -8.55 6.43 8.48
CA GLN A 22 -8.37 7.07 9.78
C GLN A 22 -7.00 6.78 10.38
N HIS A 23 -6.18 5.96 9.73
CA HIS A 23 -4.85 5.62 10.21
C HIS A 23 -3.98 6.87 10.39
N ALA A 24 -3.26 6.95 11.50
CA ALA A 24 -2.48 8.14 11.88
C ALA A 24 -1.41 8.51 10.84
N SER A 25 -0.86 7.51 10.14
CA SER A 25 0.15 7.65 9.09
C SER A 25 -0.38 8.04 7.72
N LEU A 26 -1.71 8.06 7.49
CA LEU A 26 -2.31 8.33 6.18
C LEU A 26 -3.08 9.65 6.14
N GLU A 27 -3.08 10.24 4.95
CA GLU A 27 -3.97 11.32 4.54
C GLU A 27 -4.66 10.93 3.23
N ILE A 28 -5.98 10.93 3.23
CA ILE A 28 -6.81 10.68 2.04
C ILE A 28 -7.61 11.94 1.79
N ALA A 29 -7.35 12.59 0.64
CA ALA A 29 -7.96 13.88 0.31
C ALA A 29 -9.49 13.79 0.14
N ASP A 30 -9.97 12.70 -0.47
CA ASP A 30 -11.39 12.44 -0.67
C ASP A 30 -11.70 10.95 -0.39
N LEU A 31 -12.26 10.68 0.79
CA LEU A 31 -12.64 9.33 1.20
C LEU A 31 -13.73 8.74 0.31
N ALA A 32 -14.71 9.55 -0.11
CA ALA A 32 -15.81 9.06 -0.92
C ALA A 32 -15.30 8.61 -2.29
N SER A 33 -14.41 9.39 -2.90
CA SER A 33 -13.76 9.03 -4.16
C SER A 33 -12.84 7.81 -4.00
N PHE A 34 -12.10 7.70 -2.89
CA PHE A 34 -11.27 6.53 -2.63
C PHE A 34 -12.10 5.24 -2.57
N ILE A 35 -13.22 5.25 -1.85
CA ILE A 35 -14.11 4.08 -1.74
C ILE A 35 -14.76 3.76 -3.09
N SER A 36 -15.24 4.76 -3.83
CA SER A 36 -15.93 4.54 -5.11
C SER A 36 -15.02 4.01 -6.21
N GLU A 37 -13.76 4.45 -6.25
CA GLU A 37 -12.78 4.07 -7.29
C GLU A 37 -11.97 2.80 -6.94
N ALA A 38 -12.05 2.34 -5.69
CA ALA A 38 -11.37 1.15 -5.20
C ALA A 38 -11.92 -0.13 -5.86
N ASP A 39 -11.20 -0.59 -6.88
CA ASP A 39 -11.45 -1.88 -7.50
C ASP A 39 -10.99 -3.04 -6.60
N THR A 40 -11.32 -4.27 -7.03
CA THR A 40 -10.90 -5.51 -6.37
C THR A 40 -9.40 -5.55 -6.05
N GLN A 41 -8.53 -5.03 -6.92
CA GLN A 41 -7.08 -5.05 -6.67
C GLN A 41 -6.72 -4.09 -5.55
N VAL A 42 -7.25 -2.85 -5.57
CA VAL A 42 -7.05 -1.86 -4.49
C VAL A 42 -7.55 -2.42 -3.16
N ARG A 43 -8.72 -3.07 -3.14
CA ARG A 43 -9.29 -3.66 -1.92
C ARG A 43 -8.48 -4.82 -1.35
N LYS A 44 -7.89 -5.65 -2.22
CA LYS A 44 -6.93 -6.70 -1.78
C LYS A 44 -5.67 -6.09 -1.19
N MET A 45 -5.14 -5.05 -1.82
CA MET A 45 -3.95 -4.38 -1.32
C MET A 45 -4.21 -3.68 0.01
N ALA A 46 -5.33 -2.96 0.15
CA ALA A 46 -5.75 -2.35 1.41
C ALA A 46 -5.86 -3.40 2.53
N HIS A 47 -6.55 -4.51 2.28
CA HIS A 47 -6.64 -5.61 3.25
C HIS A 47 -5.25 -6.17 3.62
N SER A 48 -4.35 -6.31 2.63
CA SER A 48 -2.99 -6.80 2.85
C SER A 48 -2.13 -5.81 3.65
N ILE A 49 -2.30 -4.51 3.43
CA ILE A 49 -1.61 -3.45 4.18
C ILE A 49 -2.03 -3.49 5.65
N GLU A 50 -3.34 -3.52 5.91
CA GLU A 50 -3.89 -3.61 7.27
C GLU A 50 -3.42 -4.90 7.98
N SER A 51 -3.56 -6.06 7.34
CA SER A 51 -3.16 -7.34 7.93
C SER A 51 -1.65 -7.47 8.15
N SER A 52 -0.82 -6.83 7.33
CA SER A 52 0.63 -6.79 7.53
C SER A 52 1.08 -5.88 8.68
N GLY A 53 0.22 -4.95 9.11
CA GLY A 53 0.56 -3.92 10.09
C GLY A 53 1.69 -2.98 9.64
N VAL A 54 1.97 -2.87 8.33
CA VAL A 54 3.10 -2.06 7.83
C VAL A 54 3.04 -0.60 8.31
N LEU A 55 1.84 -0.04 8.41
CA LEU A 55 1.64 1.35 8.85
C LEU A 55 1.83 1.54 10.37
N ASP A 56 1.74 0.46 11.16
CA ASP A 56 2.05 0.44 12.59
C ASP A 56 3.53 0.12 12.85
N ASN A 57 4.12 -0.73 12.02
CA ASN A 57 5.50 -1.21 12.15
C ASN A 57 6.53 -0.18 11.69
N TYR A 58 6.15 0.74 10.80
CA TYR A 58 7.04 1.75 10.25
C TYR A 58 6.46 3.16 10.37
N THR A 59 7.32 4.09 10.80
CA THR A 59 6.98 5.51 10.83
C THR A 59 6.92 6.11 9.43
N VAL A 60 6.17 7.19 9.25
CA VAL A 60 6.10 7.94 7.99
C VAL A 60 7.49 8.38 7.50
N THR A 61 8.41 8.71 8.41
CA THR A 61 9.80 9.05 8.07
C THR A 61 10.56 7.85 7.50
N GLN A 62 10.39 6.65 8.07
CA GLN A 62 11.02 5.44 7.53
C GLN A 62 10.48 5.08 6.16
N ILE A 63 9.16 5.14 5.97
CA ILE A 63 8.49 4.83 4.70
C ILE A 63 8.94 5.82 3.61
N SER A 64 8.92 7.12 3.89
CA SER A 64 9.37 8.15 2.93
C SER A 64 10.87 8.07 2.63
N THR A 65 11.70 7.73 3.62
CA THR A 65 13.14 7.49 3.39
C THR A 65 13.37 6.28 2.50
N ALA A 66 12.61 5.20 2.67
CA ALA A 66 12.68 4.03 1.80
C ALA A 66 12.22 4.36 0.38
N ALA A 67 11.14 5.14 0.25
CA ALA A 67 10.58 5.59 -1.03
C ALA A 67 11.55 6.45 -1.84
N ALA A 68 12.48 7.17 -1.18
CA ALA A 68 13.52 7.95 -1.86
C ALA A 68 14.45 7.10 -2.76
N ASN A 69 14.50 5.77 -2.54
CA ASN A 69 15.22 4.87 -3.44
C ASN A 69 14.45 4.57 -4.74
N PHE A 70 13.16 4.88 -4.79
CA PHE A 70 12.25 4.58 -5.89
C PHE A 70 11.63 5.87 -6.44
N PRO A 71 12.37 6.65 -7.24
CA PRO A 71 11.98 8.00 -7.64
C PRO A 71 10.69 8.05 -8.49
N ASP A 72 10.30 6.93 -9.09
CA ASP A 72 9.09 6.82 -9.91
C ASP A 72 7.82 6.55 -9.08
N ILE A 73 7.95 6.30 -7.76
CA ILE A 73 6.80 6.06 -6.86
C ILE A 73 6.38 7.38 -6.21
N PRO A 74 5.11 7.82 -6.39
CA PRO A 74 4.65 9.13 -5.94
C PRO A 74 4.28 9.14 -4.44
N VAL A 75 5.24 8.83 -3.56
CA VAL A 75 5.06 8.94 -2.11
C VAL A 75 5.24 10.40 -1.68
N VAL A 76 4.14 11.07 -1.35
CA VAL A 76 4.13 12.44 -0.84
C VAL A 76 3.82 12.44 0.65
N VAL A 77 4.57 13.22 1.43
CA VAL A 77 4.30 13.45 2.85
C VAL A 77 3.77 14.86 3.07
N ASN A 78 2.61 14.98 3.71
CA ASN A 78 2.00 16.24 4.10
C ASN A 78 1.56 16.16 5.56
N ASN A 79 1.85 17.19 6.36
CA ASN A 79 1.55 17.24 7.79
C ASN A 79 1.94 15.98 8.58
N GLY A 80 3.06 15.34 8.21
CA GLY A 80 3.55 14.12 8.85
C GLY A 80 2.80 12.84 8.48
N LYS A 81 1.97 12.86 7.43
CA LYS A 81 1.18 11.73 6.89
C LYS A 81 1.55 11.45 5.44
N ILE A 82 1.43 10.20 5.02
CA ILE A 82 1.54 9.81 3.61
C ILE A 82 0.21 10.13 2.93
N THR A 83 0.25 10.98 1.91
CA THR A 83 -0.92 11.32 1.12
C THR A 83 -1.15 10.23 0.08
N LEU A 84 -2.31 9.57 0.11
CA LEU A 84 -2.68 8.62 -0.95
C LEU A 84 -3.10 9.39 -2.22
N PRO A 85 -2.53 9.06 -3.39
CA PRO A 85 -2.91 9.69 -4.65
C PRO A 85 -4.37 9.45 -5.03
N SER A 86 -5.00 10.47 -5.64
CA SER A 86 -6.34 10.32 -6.23
C SER A 86 -6.32 9.66 -7.61
N ASP A 87 -5.19 9.74 -8.33
CA ASP A 87 -5.02 8.99 -9.57
C ASP A 87 -4.88 7.49 -9.26
N LYS A 88 -5.68 6.69 -9.95
CA LYS A 88 -5.78 5.25 -9.68
C LYS A 88 -4.49 4.49 -9.98
N LYS A 89 -3.70 4.92 -10.97
CA LYS A 89 -2.43 4.28 -11.28
C LYS A 89 -1.41 4.61 -10.21
N GLU A 90 -1.27 5.88 -9.86
CA GLU A 90 -0.37 6.34 -8.80
C GLU A 90 -0.71 5.73 -7.44
N LEU A 91 -2.00 5.63 -7.11
CA LEU A 91 -2.46 4.93 -5.91
C LEU A 91 -1.94 3.50 -5.86
N LYS A 92 -2.07 2.74 -6.97
CA LYS A 92 -1.59 1.36 -7.02
C LYS A 92 -0.07 1.26 -6.84
N GLU A 93 0.70 2.19 -7.39
CA GLU A 93 2.16 2.23 -7.18
C GLU A 93 2.50 2.44 -5.69
N VAL A 94 1.83 3.37 -5.01
CA VAL A 94 2.02 3.62 -3.57
C VAL A 94 1.60 2.40 -2.73
N LEU A 95 0.49 1.75 -3.06
CA LEU A 95 0.04 0.56 -2.33
C LEU A 95 0.98 -0.64 -2.55
N HIS A 96 1.48 -0.86 -3.76
CA HIS A 96 2.50 -1.86 -4.04
C HIS A 96 3.80 -1.59 -3.28
N PHE A 97 4.20 -0.32 -3.18
CA PHE A 97 5.34 0.07 -2.37
C PHE A 97 5.15 -0.28 -0.90
N LEU A 98 4.01 0.09 -0.30
CA LEU A 98 3.69 -0.23 1.11
C LEU A 98 3.64 -1.74 1.37
N LEU A 99 3.25 -2.52 0.36
CA LEU A 99 3.26 -3.98 0.47
C LEU A 99 4.66 -4.57 0.35
N GLU A 100 5.69 -3.82 -0.03
CA GLU A 100 7.01 -4.33 -0.45
C GLU A 100 6.95 -5.16 -1.74
N ASP A 101 6.02 -4.86 -2.66
CA ASP A 101 5.94 -5.52 -3.98
C ASP A 101 6.97 -4.98 -4.99
N ILE A 102 7.67 -3.90 -4.65
CA ILE A 102 8.61 -3.21 -5.54
C ILE A 102 10.04 -3.38 -5.03
N TYR A 103 10.94 -3.84 -5.90
CA TYR A 103 12.34 -4.04 -5.56
C TYR A 103 13.29 -3.57 -6.67
N LYS A 104 14.49 -3.15 -6.27
CA LYS A 104 15.58 -2.84 -7.19
C LYS A 104 16.33 -4.10 -7.60
N GLY A 105 16.53 -4.27 -8.90
CA GLY A 105 17.46 -5.26 -9.43
C GLY A 105 18.89 -4.97 -8.98
N PRO A 106 19.62 -5.92 -8.36
CA PRO A 106 20.94 -5.65 -7.80
C PRO A 106 22.02 -5.35 -8.85
N LEU A 107 21.78 -5.69 -10.13
CA LEU A 107 22.71 -5.45 -11.24
C LEU A 107 22.23 -4.34 -12.17
N SER A 108 20.93 -4.32 -12.50
CA SER A 108 20.36 -3.36 -13.45
C SER A 108 19.99 -2.02 -12.79
N GLY A 109 19.75 -2.01 -11.48
CA GLY A 109 19.15 -0.87 -10.77
C GLY A 109 17.69 -0.59 -11.17
N SER A 110 17.10 -1.42 -12.04
CA SER A 110 15.71 -1.28 -12.48
C SER A 110 14.74 -1.68 -11.38
N ASP A 111 13.58 -1.04 -11.37
CA ASP A 111 12.51 -1.38 -10.45
C ASP A 111 11.65 -2.50 -11.06
N TYR A 112 11.28 -3.46 -10.21
CA TYR A 112 10.48 -4.62 -10.61
C TYR A 112 9.32 -4.80 -9.65
N LEU A 113 8.17 -5.17 -10.21
CA LEU A 113 7.00 -5.60 -9.47
C LEU A 113 7.02 -7.12 -9.30
N THR A 114 6.93 -7.61 -8.06
CA THR A 114 6.81 -9.06 -7.80
C THR A 114 5.36 -9.50 -7.65
N ASN A 115 5.06 -10.70 -8.15
CA ASN A 115 3.77 -11.37 -7.93
C ASN A 115 3.85 -12.43 -6.81
N SER A 116 5.03 -12.66 -6.21
CA SER A 116 5.21 -13.67 -5.16
C SER A 116 6.39 -13.33 -4.25
N LYS A 117 6.16 -13.35 -2.95
CA LYS A 117 7.19 -13.21 -1.91
C LYS A 117 7.30 -14.52 -1.15
N ARG A 118 8.54 -14.94 -0.91
CA ARG A 118 8.84 -16.08 -0.05
C ARG A 118 9.93 -15.65 0.90
N VAL A 119 9.58 -15.56 2.19
CA VAL A 119 10.58 -15.39 3.25
C VAL A 119 11.50 -16.61 3.19
N ARG A 120 12.81 -16.37 3.13
CA ARG A 120 13.84 -17.40 3.17
C ARG A 120 14.31 -17.64 4.59
#